data_AF-A0A090RIQ8-F1
#
_entry.id   AF-A0A090RIQ8-F1
#
_cell.length_a   1.000
_cell.length_b   1.000
_cell.length_c   1.000
_cell.angle_alpha   90.00
_cell.angle_beta   90.00
_cell.angle_gamma   90.00
#
_symmetry.space_group_name_H-M   'P 1'
#
loop_
_entity.id
_entity.type
_entity.pdbx_description
1 polymer ?
#
loop_
_entity_poly.entity_id
_entity_poly.type
_entity_poly.pdbx_seq_one_letter_code
_entity_poly.pdbx_strand_id
1 'polypeptide(L)'
;MNNGHTIQANVSGKNTLTVDGDTFTLKQFHFHTPSENYIEGKQYPLEVHFVHANSKGQLAVIGAMFEVGPRGNEAFNALLATIPQKDHTTALASTFNPADLLPRDREYYRFNGSLTTPPCSEGVRWFVMQEPQAATQAQTDALHKVMGNNARPLQPLNARLVLE
;
A
#
# COMPACT_ATOMS: atom_id res chain seq x y z
N MET A 1 1.97 10.10 -9.21
CA MET A 1 0.77 10.63 -9.88
C MET A 1 -0.35 10.78 -8.87
N ASN A 2 -1.24 11.75 -9.06
CA ASN A 2 -2.46 11.90 -8.29
C ASN A 2 -3.62 11.74 -9.26
N ASN A 3 -4.36 10.65 -9.15
CA ASN A 3 -5.43 10.29 -10.07
C ASN A 3 -6.83 10.70 -9.54
N GLY A 4 -6.88 11.56 -8.52
CA GLY A 4 -8.13 11.96 -7.88
C GLY A 4 -8.70 10.95 -6.87
N HIS A 5 -8.10 9.76 -6.74
CA HIS A 5 -8.50 8.73 -5.77
C HIS A 5 -7.38 8.41 -4.77
N THR A 6 -6.12 8.48 -5.22
CA THR A 6 -4.94 8.22 -4.40
C THR A 6 -3.72 8.93 -4.98
N ILE A 7 -2.69 9.05 -4.16
CA ILE A 7 -1.32 9.19 -4.66
C ILE A 7 -0.80 7.79 -5.04
N GLN A 8 -0.39 7.63 -6.28
CA GLN A 8 0.17 6.39 -6.83
C GLN A 8 1.59 6.65 -7.34
N ALA A 9 2.50 5.74 -7.04
CA ALA A 9 3.83 5.68 -7.60
C ALA A 9 3.92 4.54 -8.63
N ASN A 10 4.30 4.90 -9.85
CA ASN A 10 4.63 3.93 -10.89
C ASN A 10 6.09 3.52 -10.72
N VAL A 11 6.39 2.23 -10.93
CA VAL A 11 7.74 1.69 -10.72
C VAL A 11 8.38 1.28 -12.04
N SER A 12 9.70 1.32 -12.08
CA SER A 12 10.53 0.79 -13.16
C SER A 12 11.60 -0.16 -12.59
N GLY A 13 12.29 -0.90 -13.46
CA GLY A 13 13.27 -1.90 -13.04
C GLY A 13 12.64 -3.21 -12.56
N LYS A 14 13.45 -4.04 -11.88
CA LYS A 14 13.07 -5.40 -11.45
C LYS A 14 12.65 -5.40 -9.99
N ASN A 15 11.35 -5.27 -9.75
CA ASN A 15 10.71 -5.34 -8.43
C ASN A 15 9.73 -6.51 -8.43
N THR A 16 10.02 -7.57 -7.67
CA THR A 16 9.27 -8.84 -7.78
C THR A 16 8.94 -9.45 -6.41
N LEU A 17 7.75 -10.02 -6.31
CA LEU A 17 7.30 -10.91 -5.24
C LEU A 17 7.28 -12.35 -5.81
N THR A 18 7.92 -13.29 -5.12
CA THR A 18 7.85 -14.72 -5.46
C THR A 18 7.12 -15.46 -4.35
N VAL A 19 5.99 -16.09 -4.68
CA VAL A 19 5.14 -16.79 -3.71
C VAL A 19 4.33 -17.86 -4.41
N ASP A 20 4.06 -18.98 -3.73
CA ASP A 20 3.34 -20.14 -4.28
C ASP A 20 3.92 -20.70 -5.60
N GLY A 21 5.22 -20.52 -5.83
CA GLY A 21 5.89 -20.92 -7.07
C GLY A 21 5.67 -19.98 -8.27
N ASP A 22 4.90 -18.90 -8.10
CA ASP A 22 4.70 -17.87 -9.12
C ASP A 22 5.55 -16.61 -8.83
N THR A 23 5.87 -15.85 -9.88
CA THR A 23 6.53 -14.54 -9.77
C THR A 23 5.58 -13.42 -10.20
N PHE A 24 5.36 -12.46 -9.30
CA PHE A 24 4.52 -11.28 -9.50
C PHE A 24 5.41 -10.03 -9.58
N THR A 25 5.33 -9.30 -10.69
CA THR A 25 6.07 -8.04 -10.86
C THR A 25 5.26 -6.90 -10.26
N LEU A 26 5.90 -6.06 -9.43
CA LEU A 26 5.30 -4.83 -8.92
C LEU A 26 4.93 -3.91 -10.08
N LYS A 27 3.68 -3.47 -10.12
CA LYS A 27 3.16 -2.56 -11.15
C LYS A 27 3.11 -1.13 -10.66
N GLN A 28 2.66 -0.96 -9.42
CA GLN A 28 2.54 0.33 -8.74
C GLN A 28 2.42 0.10 -7.24
N PHE A 29 2.62 1.16 -6.47
CA PHE A 29 2.09 1.23 -5.11
C PHE A 29 1.32 2.53 -4.89
N HIS A 30 0.36 2.51 -3.96
CA HIS A 30 -0.51 3.64 -3.65
C HIS A 30 -0.93 3.63 -2.18
N PHE A 31 -1.59 4.69 -1.73
CA PHE A 31 -1.81 4.96 -0.31
C PHE A 31 -3.29 5.18 0.03
N HIS A 32 -3.67 4.76 1.23
CA HIS A 32 -4.97 5.04 1.82
C HIS A 32 -4.82 5.79 3.15
N THR A 33 -5.63 6.83 3.34
CA THR A 33 -5.75 7.56 4.61
C THR A 33 -7.22 7.62 5.00
N PRO A 34 -7.65 6.98 6.12
CA PRO A 34 -6.91 6.05 6.97
C PRO A 34 -6.63 4.69 6.29
N SER A 35 -6.13 3.70 7.03
CA SER A 35 -5.98 2.33 6.52
C SER A 35 -7.32 1.70 6.18
N GLU A 36 -7.32 0.81 5.19
CA GLU A 36 -8.49 0.01 4.81
C GLU A 36 -8.56 -1.26 5.63
N ASN A 37 -7.43 -1.96 5.77
CA ASN A 37 -7.33 -3.14 6.63
C ASN A 37 -7.16 -2.71 8.09
N TYR A 38 -7.64 -3.56 9.00
CA TYR A 38 -7.53 -3.39 10.44
C TYR A 38 -6.75 -4.59 10.98
N ILE A 39 -5.84 -4.37 11.92
CA ILE A 39 -5.13 -5.44 12.63
C ILE A 39 -5.66 -5.45 14.05
N GLU A 40 -6.22 -6.58 14.48
CA GLU A 40 -6.84 -6.74 15.81
C GLU A 40 -7.87 -5.64 16.14
N GLY A 41 -8.62 -5.21 15.13
CA GLY A 41 -9.63 -4.16 15.28
C GLY A 41 -9.08 -2.72 15.31
N LYS A 42 -7.76 -2.53 15.22
CA LYS A 42 -7.12 -1.22 15.11
C LYS A 42 -7.04 -0.76 13.65
N GLN A 43 -7.62 0.42 13.37
CA GLN A 43 -7.35 1.16 12.15
C GLN A 43 -6.07 1.98 12.30
N TYR A 44 -5.26 2.03 11.24
CA TYR A 44 -4.04 2.81 11.19
C TYR A 44 -4.28 4.13 10.43
N PRO A 45 -3.49 5.19 10.70
CA PRO A 45 -3.64 6.47 10.03
C PRO A 45 -3.30 6.44 8.53
N LEU A 46 -2.52 5.44 8.09
CA LEU A 46 -2.10 5.31 6.70
C LEU A 46 -1.81 3.83 6.39
N GLU A 47 -2.15 3.41 5.18
CA GLU A 47 -1.79 2.11 4.62
C GLU A 47 -1.24 2.29 3.20
N VAL A 48 -0.21 1.52 2.85
CA VAL A 48 0.30 1.42 1.48
C VAL A 48 -0.05 0.07 0.88
N HIS A 49 -0.46 0.05 -0.38
CA HIS A 49 -0.69 -1.17 -1.16
C HIS A 49 0.30 -1.26 -2.30
N PHE A 50 1.10 -2.33 -2.31
CA PHE A 50 1.99 -2.68 -3.40
C PHE A 50 1.29 -3.70 -4.30
N VAL A 51 0.87 -3.27 -5.49
CA VAL A 51 0.10 -4.09 -6.42
C VAL A 51 1.03 -4.78 -7.41
N HIS A 52 1.03 -6.10 -7.36
CA HIS A 52 1.83 -6.96 -8.22
C HIS A 52 0.93 -7.77 -9.16
N ALA A 53 1.45 -8.12 -10.33
CA ALA A 53 0.79 -9.03 -11.25
C ALA A 53 1.79 -10.04 -11.84
N ASN A 54 1.37 -11.29 -11.98
CA ASN A 54 2.15 -12.31 -12.69
C ASN A 54 1.89 -12.28 -14.21
N SER A 55 2.60 -13.13 -14.97
CA SER A 55 2.47 -13.22 -16.43
C SER A 55 1.08 -13.67 -16.91
N LYS A 56 0.27 -14.26 -16.03
CA LYS A 56 -1.12 -14.68 -16.29
C LYS A 56 -2.14 -13.61 -15.92
N GLY A 57 -1.70 -12.45 -15.43
CA GLY A 57 -2.58 -11.36 -14.99
C GLY A 57 -3.21 -11.55 -13.61
N GLN A 58 -2.82 -12.59 -12.86
CA GLN A 58 -3.28 -12.75 -11.48
C GLN A 58 -2.61 -11.72 -10.58
N LEU A 59 -3.35 -11.23 -9.59
CA LEU A 59 -2.90 -10.15 -8.71
C LEU A 59 -2.47 -10.65 -7.33
N ALA A 60 -1.47 -9.96 -6.80
CA ALA A 60 -1.04 -10.07 -5.41
C ALA A 60 -0.80 -8.67 -4.85
N VAL A 61 -1.29 -8.40 -3.64
CA VAL A 61 -1.14 -7.12 -2.96
C VAL A 61 -0.41 -7.34 -1.65
N ILE A 62 0.68 -6.59 -1.45
CA ILE A 62 1.29 -6.43 -0.13
C ILE A 62 0.72 -5.17 0.49
N GLY A 63 0.12 -5.29 1.67
CA GLY A 63 -0.31 -4.16 2.50
C GLY A 63 0.69 -3.90 3.61
N ALA A 64 1.04 -2.65 3.88
CA ALA A 64 1.81 -2.27 5.06
C ALA A 64 1.17 -1.07 5.74
N MET A 65 0.98 -1.18 7.05
CA MET A 65 0.42 -0.13 7.90
C MET A 65 1.48 0.89 8.25
N PHE A 66 1.09 2.14 8.50
CA PHE A 66 1.94 3.15 9.11
C PHE A 66 1.32 3.62 10.42
N GLU A 67 2.13 3.65 11.47
CA GLU A 67 1.78 4.19 12.78
C GLU A 67 2.48 5.53 13.02
N VAL A 68 1.78 6.47 13.67
CA VAL A 68 2.34 7.78 13.99
C VAL A 68 3.34 7.66 15.13
N GLY A 69 4.57 8.11 14.89
CA GLY A 69 5.65 8.15 15.87
C GLY A 69 6.44 9.46 15.84
N PRO A 70 7.35 9.67 16.81
CA PRO A 70 8.19 10.87 16.88
C PRO A 70 9.21 10.96 15.74
N ARG A 71 9.51 9.82 15.09
CA ARG A 71 10.32 9.72 13.87
C ARG A 71 9.54 8.92 12.86
N GLY A 72 9.53 9.39 11.62
CA GLY A 72 8.91 8.68 10.50
C GLY A 72 9.94 8.05 9.59
N ASN A 73 9.46 7.30 8.62
CA ASN A 73 10.27 6.72 7.57
C ASN A 73 10.85 7.85 6.68
N GLU A 74 12.18 7.93 6.59
CA GLU A 74 12.85 8.97 5.81
C GLU A 74 12.65 8.81 4.30
N ALA A 75 12.53 7.57 3.80
CA ALA A 75 12.25 7.32 2.39
C ALA A 75 10.93 8.00 1.99
N PHE A 76 9.95 8.01 2.90
CA PHE A 76 8.67 8.65 2.65
C PHE A 76 8.78 10.15 2.35
N ASN A 77 9.81 10.85 2.88
CA ASN A 77 10.03 12.27 2.61
C ASN A 77 10.26 12.56 1.12
N ALA A 78 10.95 11.67 0.39
CA ALA A 78 11.19 11.84 -1.04
C ALA A 78 9.88 11.85 -1.84
N LEU A 79 8.93 10.99 -1.45
CA LEU A 79 7.60 10.93 -2.06
C LEU A 79 6.77 12.17 -1.73
N LEU A 80 6.82 12.62 -0.48
CA LEU A 80 6.02 13.76 -0.01
C LEU A 80 6.53 15.11 -0.53
N ALA A 81 7.81 15.21 -0.86
CA ALA A 81 8.40 16.40 -1.47
C ALA A 81 7.82 16.70 -2.88
N THR A 82 7.21 15.72 -3.54
CA THR A 82 6.71 15.82 -4.92
C THR A 82 5.28 15.32 -5.08
N ILE A 83 4.40 15.60 -4.09
CA ILE A 83 2.97 15.27 -4.22
C ILE A 83 2.36 16.09 -5.37
N PRO A 84 1.91 15.44 -6.46
CA PRO A 84 1.35 16.16 -7.59
C PRO A 84 -0.06 16.69 -7.27
N GLN A 85 -0.43 17.78 -7.94
CA GLN A 85 -1.80 18.27 -7.97
C GLN A 85 -2.74 17.20 -8.54
N LYS A 86 -4.03 17.31 -8.23
CA LYS A 86 -5.05 16.39 -8.74
C LYS A 86 -4.97 16.28 -10.28
N ASP A 87 -5.09 15.06 -10.78
CA ASP A 87 -5.02 14.68 -12.19
C ASP A 87 -3.66 14.97 -12.87
N HIS A 88 -2.60 15.19 -12.09
CA HIS A 88 -1.25 15.42 -12.59
C HIS A 88 -0.27 14.30 -12.20
N THR A 89 0.81 14.21 -12.97
CA THR A 89 1.95 13.34 -12.70
C THR A 89 3.22 14.16 -12.62
N THR A 90 4.03 13.87 -11.59
CA THR A 90 5.34 14.46 -11.37
C THR A 90 6.34 13.34 -11.19
N ALA A 91 7.55 13.51 -11.75
CA ALA A 91 8.65 12.58 -11.55
C ALA A 91 9.33 12.87 -10.20
N LEU A 92 9.83 11.81 -9.54
CA LEU A 92 10.66 11.98 -8.35
C LEU A 92 12.01 12.60 -8.74
N ALA A 93 12.54 13.48 -7.88
CA ALA A 93 13.83 14.13 -8.10
C ALA A 93 15.02 13.17 -7.96
N SER A 94 14.83 12.05 -7.25
CA SER A 94 15.84 11.03 -7.01
C SER A 94 15.25 9.63 -7.18
N THR A 95 16.14 8.64 -7.35
CA THR A 95 15.75 7.23 -7.32
C THR A 95 15.16 6.88 -5.95
N PHE A 96 14.13 6.05 -5.97
CA PHE A 96 13.42 5.60 -4.78
C PHE A 96 13.29 4.07 -4.83
N ASN A 97 13.64 3.40 -3.74
CA ASN A 97 13.48 1.96 -3.62
C ASN A 97 12.16 1.63 -2.90
N PRO A 98 11.17 0.99 -3.57
CA PRO A 98 9.88 0.68 -2.95
C PRO A 98 9.98 -0.19 -1.69
N ALA A 99 11.03 -1.01 -1.56
CA ALA A 99 11.23 -1.87 -0.39
C ALA A 99 11.50 -1.08 0.90
N ASP A 100 11.95 0.18 0.80
CA ASP A 100 12.24 1.05 1.95
C ASP A 100 10.95 1.47 2.69
N LEU A 101 9.78 1.28 2.08
CA LEU A 101 8.46 1.52 2.69
C LEU A 101 7.87 0.28 3.36
N LEU A 102 8.54 -0.86 3.31
CA LEU A 102 8.06 -2.08 3.95
C LEU A 102 8.83 -2.29 5.27
N PRO A 103 8.21 -2.82 6.35
CA PRO A 103 8.85 -3.06 7.65
C PRO A 103 10.13 -3.91 7.56
N ARG A 104 10.99 -3.92 8.57
CA ARG A 104 12.19 -4.78 8.50
C ARG A 104 11.78 -6.25 8.57
N ASP A 105 10.92 -6.54 9.53
CA ASP A 105 10.35 -7.87 9.74
C ASP A 105 9.28 -8.12 8.67
N ARG A 106 9.20 -9.36 8.20
CA ARG A 106 8.48 -9.73 6.96
C ARG A 106 7.36 -10.72 7.23
N GLU A 107 7.04 -10.99 8.49
CA GLU A 107 5.87 -11.73 8.92
C GLU A 107 4.61 -11.01 8.42
N TYR A 108 3.64 -11.79 7.95
CA TYR A 108 2.45 -11.26 7.31
C TYR A 108 1.22 -12.09 7.66
N TYR A 109 0.06 -11.43 7.65
CA TYR A 109 -1.22 -12.08 7.51
C TYR A 109 -1.49 -12.38 6.04
N ARG A 110 -2.13 -13.53 5.77
CA ARG A 110 -2.49 -13.93 4.41
C ARG A 110 -3.98 -14.25 4.30
N PHE A 111 -4.62 -13.72 3.26
CA PHE A 111 -5.99 -14.06 2.91
C PHE A 111 -6.26 -13.94 1.40
N ASN A 112 -7.32 -14.59 0.93
CA ASN A 112 -7.86 -14.37 -0.42
C ASN A 112 -8.91 -13.25 -0.38
N GLY A 113 -8.81 -12.29 -1.29
CA GLY A 113 -9.66 -11.11 -1.29
C GLY A 113 -9.88 -10.53 -2.68
N SER A 114 -10.07 -9.21 -2.71
CA SER A 114 -10.35 -8.43 -3.91
C SER A 114 -9.46 -7.21 -4.00
N LEU A 115 -9.55 -6.48 -5.12
CA LEU A 115 -9.21 -5.07 -5.13
C LEU A 115 -10.16 -4.30 -4.19
N THR A 116 -9.64 -3.26 -3.53
CA THR A 116 -10.44 -2.37 -2.68
C THR A 116 -11.08 -1.21 -3.45
N THR A 117 -10.66 -1.02 -4.70
CA THR A 117 -11.20 -0.04 -5.64
C THR A 117 -11.94 -0.72 -6.81
N PRO A 118 -12.93 -0.05 -7.43
CA PRO A 118 -13.61 -0.58 -8.62
C PRO A 118 -12.63 -1.04 -9.71
N PRO A 119 -12.88 -2.20 -10.36
CA PRO A 119 -14.10 -3.00 -10.33
C PRO A 119 -14.20 -4.01 -9.17
N CYS A 120 -13.36 -3.89 -8.13
CA CYS A 120 -13.36 -4.79 -6.97
C CYS A 120 -13.14 -6.27 -7.33
N SER A 121 -12.34 -6.55 -8.38
CA SER A 121 -12.06 -7.90 -8.84
C SER A 121 -11.56 -8.79 -7.70
N GLU A 122 -12.17 -9.97 -7.54
CA GLU A 122 -11.78 -10.99 -6.56
C GLU A 122 -10.60 -11.85 -7.06
N GLY A 123 -10.16 -12.82 -6.24
CA GLY A 123 -9.03 -13.69 -6.55
C GLY A 123 -7.66 -13.04 -6.34
N VAL A 124 -7.62 -11.97 -5.55
CA VAL A 124 -6.40 -11.25 -5.20
C VAL A 124 -5.77 -11.88 -3.96
N ARG A 125 -4.49 -12.24 -4.06
CA ARG A 125 -3.71 -12.71 -2.91
C ARG A 125 -3.29 -11.51 -2.05
N TRP A 126 -3.72 -11.47 -0.80
CA TRP A 126 -3.33 -10.43 0.14
C TRP A 126 -2.26 -10.91 1.10
N PHE A 127 -1.25 -10.07 1.31
CA PHE A 127 -0.18 -10.25 2.29
C PHE A 127 -0.06 -8.95 3.08
N VAL A 128 -0.66 -8.90 4.27
CA VAL A 128 -0.63 -7.70 5.12
C VAL A 128 0.48 -7.86 6.15
N MET A 129 1.51 -7.02 6.08
CA MET A 129 2.63 -7.08 7.02
C MET A 129 2.15 -6.91 8.46
N GLN A 130 2.64 -7.74 9.38
CA GLN A 130 2.25 -7.69 10.80
C GLN A 130 2.85 -6.46 11.49
N GLU A 131 4.12 -6.15 11.19
CA GLU A 131 4.81 -4.98 11.74
C GLU A 131 4.40 -3.70 10.99
N PRO A 132 3.90 -2.66 11.68
CA PRO A 132 3.67 -1.37 11.05
C PRO A 132 4.98 -0.61 10.83
N GLN A 133 5.04 0.15 9.75
CA GLN A 133 6.07 1.16 9.53
C GLN A 133 5.78 2.42 10.37
N ALA A 134 6.81 3.26 10.56
CA ALA A 134 6.64 4.52 11.26
C ALA A 134 6.43 5.69 10.28
N ALA A 135 5.51 6.59 10.59
CA ALA A 135 5.37 7.89 9.94
C ALA A 135 5.26 8.98 11.01
N THR A 136 5.64 10.21 10.70
CA THR A 136 5.28 11.35 11.56
C THR A 136 3.85 11.80 11.24
N GLN A 137 3.21 12.49 12.19
CA GLN A 137 1.89 13.10 11.96
C GLN A 137 1.88 14.00 10.72
N ALA A 138 2.94 14.79 10.52
CA ALA A 138 3.06 15.67 9.36
C ALA A 138 3.10 14.90 8.03
N GLN A 139 3.72 13.71 8.01
CA GLN A 139 3.77 12.88 6.82
C GLN A 139 2.40 12.28 6.48
N THR A 140 1.67 11.76 7.47
CA THR A 140 0.31 11.24 7.27
C THR A 140 -0.66 12.34 6.87
N ASP A 141 -0.55 13.52 7.51
CA ASP A 141 -1.40 14.68 7.22
C ASP A 141 -1.17 15.24 5.80
N ALA A 142 0.08 15.21 5.33
CA ALA A 142 0.41 15.67 3.98
C ALA A 142 -0.31 14.85 2.90
N LEU A 143 -0.38 13.52 3.06
CA LEU A 143 -1.18 12.68 2.17
C LEU A 143 -2.67 12.86 2.38
N HIS A 144 -3.13 12.87 3.64
CA HIS A 144 -4.55 13.02 3.95
C HIS A 144 -5.13 14.33 3.41
N LYS A 145 -4.38 15.42 3.47
CA LYS A 145 -4.78 16.73 2.91
C LYS A 145 -5.08 16.66 1.42
N VAL A 146 -4.42 15.77 0.68
CA VAL A 146 -4.55 15.66 -0.78
C VAL A 146 -5.54 14.56 -1.19
N MET A 147 -5.57 13.44 -0.45
CA MET A 147 -6.41 12.27 -0.77
C MET A 147 -7.77 12.31 -0.07
N GLY A 148 -7.88 13.04 1.04
CA GLY A 148 -9.05 12.98 1.93
C GLY A 148 -9.20 11.60 2.56
N ASN A 149 -10.44 11.23 2.90
CA ASN A 149 -10.76 9.86 3.28
C ASN A 149 -11.03 9.03 2.02
N ASN A 150 -10.10 8.13 1.70
CA ASN A 150 -10.18 7.23 0.55
C ASN A 150 -10.17 5.75 0.98
N ALA A 151 -10.51 5.46 2.23
CA ALA A 151 -10.57 4.10 2.75
C ALA A 151 -11.95 3.49 2.51
N ARG A 152 -12.01 2.36 1.79
CA ARG A 152 -13.22 1.55 1.70
C ARG A 152 -13.55 0.97 3.09
N PRO A 153 -14.84 0.92 3.50
CA PRO A 153 -15.23 0.27 4.74
C PRO A 153 -14.85 -1.21 4.80
N LEU A 154 -14.65 -1.72 6.02
CA LEU A 154 -14.42 -3.14 6.27
C LEU A 154 -15.50 -4.00 5.61
N GLN A 155 -15.08 -5.15 5.08
CA GLN A 155 -15.95 -6.13 4.44
C GLN A 155 -16.04 -7.39 5.29
N PRO A 156 -17.19 -8.09 5.31
CA PRO A 156 -17.34 -9.30 6.11
C PRO A 156 -16.36 -10.39 5.67
N LEU A 157 -15.80 -11.12 6.63
CA LEU A 157 -14.88 -12.22 6.33
C LEU A 157 -15.56 -13.36 5.55
N ASN A 158 -16.87 -13.55 5.78
CA ASN A 158 -17.66 -14.66 5.23
C ASN A 158 -16.98 -16.00 5.57
N ALA A 159 -16.84 -16.91 4.60
CA ALA A 159 -16.25 -18.24 4.81
C ALA A 159 -14.71 -18.25 4.81
N ARG A 160 -14.05 -17.08 4.71
CA ARG A 160 -12.59 -17.01 4.62
C ARG A 160 -11.95 -17.17 5.99
N LEU A 161 -10.70 -17.59 5.99
CA LEU A 161 -9.80 -17.53 7.15
C LEU A 161 -8.67 -16.56 6.83
N VAL A 162 -8.15 -15.91 7.87
CA VAL A 162 -6.89 -15.16 7.82
C VAL A 162 -5.81 -16.08 8.41
N LEU A 163 -4.72 -16.26 7.68
CA LEU A 163 -3.56 -17.05 8.11
C LEU A 163 -2.48 -16.10 8.65
N GLU A 164 -1.65 -16.57 9.57
CA GLU A 164 -0.49 -15.88 10.14
C GLU A 164 0.74 -16.79 10.22
#